data_AF-A0A4Q6GQH6-F1
#
_entry.id   AF-A0A4Q6GQH6-F1
#
_cell.length_a   1.000
_cell.length_b   1.000
_cell.length_c   1.000
_cell.angle_alpha   90.00
_cell.angle_beta   90.00
_cell.angle_gamma   90.00
#
_symmetry.space_group_name_H-M   'P 1'
#
loop_
_entity.id
_entity.type
_entity.pdbx_description
1 polymer ?
#
loop_
_entity_poly.entity_id
_entity_poly.type
_entity_poly.pdbx_seq_one_letter_code
_entity_poly.pdbx_strand_id
1 'polypeptide(L)'
;AGPDLFGIDSFGDLGKPRDLAKVFDTVEYAKWKAFRESEDARYVGLTLPRFLGRLPYHPADGMTTEGFNYVEDVDGSDHQKYLWCNAAYAFASKLTKAFEEYGWCAAIRGVEGGGLVENLPAHTFKTDEGEVALKCPTELAITDRREKELSDLGFISLVHCKNTSYAAFFGAQSAQKAKKYNNEAANANAVLSSQLQYIFAVSRIAHYMKAMMRDKIGSFAAASNVEDYLNRWLTQYVLLDDNASQDQKAQFPLREASVQVSEVPGRPGVYRAVSFLRPHFQLDELSVSLRLVAELPQSTSA
;
A
#
# COMPACT_ATOMS: atom_id res chain seq x y z
N ALA A 1 7.46 -10.51 1.38
CA ALA A 1 7.82 -11.59 0.44
C ALA A 1 9.29 -11.94 0.65
N GLY A 2 9.69 -13.20 0.43
CA GLY A 2 11.11 -13.60 0.46
C GLY A 2 11.75 -13.49 -0.94
N PRO A 3 13.10 -13.46 -1.04
CA PRO A 3 13.80 -13.40 -2.32
C PRO A 3 13.54 -14.66 -3.17
N ASP A 4 13.42 -15.83 -2.54
CA ASP A 4 13.13 -17.12 -3.18
C ASP A 4 11.83 -17.11 -4.03
N LEU A 5 10.88 -16.24 -3.68
CA LEU A 5 9.65 -16.09 -4.47
C LEU A 5 9.93 -15.62 -5.90
N PHE A 6 11.03 -14.90 -6.11
CA PHE A 6 11.48 -14.43 -7.42
C PHE A 6 12.55 -15.33 -8.04
N GLY A 7 12.85 -16.49 -7.42
CA GLY A 7 13.90 -17.41 -7.89
C GLY A 7 15.31 -16.83 -7.76
N ILE A 8 15.54 -15.97 -6.76
CA ILE A 8 16.83 -15.34 -6.48
C ILE A 8 17.22 -15.60 -5.01
N ASP A 9 18.52 -15.67 -4.73
CA ASP A 9 19.03 -15.97 -3.38
C ASP A 9 18.99 -14.74 -2.46
N SER A 10 18.97 -13.54 -3.03
CA SER A 10 19.06 -12.27 -2.32
C SER A 10 18.27 -11.18 -3.04
N PHE A 11 17.72 -10.23 -2.30
CA PHE A 11 17.09 -9.04 -2.89
C PHE A 11 18.07 -8.17 -3.68
N GLY A 12 19.38 -8.25 -3.44
CA GLY A 12 20.39 -7.61 -4.28
C GLY A 12 20.34 -8.06 -5.74
N ASP A 13 19.83 -9.26 -5.99
CA ASP A 13 19.72 -9.86 -7.32
C ASP A 13 18.42 -9.52 -8.05
N LEU A 14 17.53 -8.74 -7.44
CA LEU A 14 16.24 -8.35 -8.03
C LEU A 14 16.42 -7.55 -9.35
N GLY A 15 17.61 -6.98 -9.57
CA GLY A 15 17.99 -6.33 -10.82
C GLY A 15 18.28 -7.29 -11.99
N LYS A 16 18.61 -8.57 -11.73
CA LYS A 16 19.04 -9.55 -12.74
C LYS A 16 17.93 -9.94 -13.74
N PRO A 17 16.69 -10.28 -13.31
CA PRO A 17 15.64 -10.68 -14.25
C PRO A 17 15.18 -9.49 -15.09
N ARG A 18 15.26 -9.56 -16.43
CA ARG A 18 14.82 -8.46 -17.31
C ARG A 18 13.34 -8.09 -17.14
N ASP A 19 12.51 -9.07 -16.78
CA ASP A 19 11.07 -8.94 -16.61
C ASP A 19 10.63 -9.80 -15.41
N LEU A 20 10.17 -9.16 -14.34
CA LEU A 20 9.73 -9.85 -13.12
C LEU A 20 8.44 -10.66 -13.34
N ALA A 21 7.59 -10.26 -14.29
CA ALA A 21 6.33 -10.98 -14.53
C ALA A 21 6.59 -12.38 -15.09
N LYS A 22 7.60 -12.52 -15.96
CA LYS A 22 7.97 -13.80 -16.58
C LYS A 22 8.47 -14.84 -15.59
N VAL A 23 8.99 -14.42 -14.43
CA VAL A 23 9.40 -15.35 -13.37
C VAL A 23 8.22 -16.21 -12.94
N PHE A 24 7.02 -15.63 -12.87
CA PHE A 24 5.80 -16.31 -12.42
C PHE A 24 5.08 -17.13 -13.51
N ASP A 25 5.60 -17.17 -14.73
CA ASP A 25 4.98 -17.92 -15.84
C ASP A 25 5.21 -19.44 -15.72
N THR A 26 6.26 -19.86 -15.01
CA THR A 26 6.58 -21.28 -14.85
C THR A 26 5.48 -22.05 -14.10
N VAL A 27 5.49 -23.38 -14.25
CA VAL A 27 4.50 -24.28 -13.64
C VAL A 27 4.64 -24.32 -12.12
N GLU A 28 5.83 -24.06 -11.59
CA GLU A 28 6.12 -24.05 -10.15
C GLU A 28 5.26 -23.01 -9.41
N TYR A 29 4.93 -21.90 -10.06
CA TYR A 29 4.08 -20.84 -9.53
C TYR A 29 2.58 -21.04 -9.77
N ALA A 30 2.13 -22.23 -10.20
CA ALA A 30 0.70 -22.49 -10.44
C ALA A 30 -0.17 -22.18 -9.21
N LYS A 31 0.28 -22.57 -8.01
CA LYS A 31 -0.42 -22.27 -6.74
C LYS A 31 -0.42 -20.77 -6.41
N TRP A 32 0.67 -20.08 -6.68
CA TRP A 32 0.76 -18.63 -6.48
C TRP A 32 -0.20 -17.88 -7.41
N LYS A 33 -0.25 -18.26 -8.69
CA LYS A 33 -1.21 -17.70 -9.65
C LYS A 33 -2.66 -17.94 -9.22
N ALA A 34 -2.99 -19.16 -8.84
CA ALA A 34 -4.33 -19.50 -8.34
C ALA A 34 -4.70 -18.71 -7.08
N PHE A 35 -3.75 -18.51 -6.15
CA PHE A 35 -3.95 -17.65 -5.00
C PHE A 35 -4.25 -16.21 -5.39
N ARG A 36 -3.46 -15.60 -6.29
CA ARG A 36 -3.69 -14.22 -6.75
C ARG A 36 -5.01 -14.03 -7.50
N GLU A 37 -5.55 -15.07 -8.12
CA GLU A 37 -6.85 -15.05 -8.79
C GLU A 37 -8.04 -15.17 -7.82
N SER A 38 -7.78 -15.57 -6.57
CA SER A 38 -8.79 -15.63 -5.52
C SER A 38 -9.30 -14.25 -5.12
N GLU A 39 -10.58 -14.16 -4.79
CA GLU A 39 -11.20 -12.95 -4.23
C GLU A 39 -10.63 -12.59 -2.86
N ASP A 40 -10.16 -13.58 -2.09
CA ASP A 40 -9.65 -13.37 -0.73
C ASP A 40 -8.23 -12.79 -0.73
N ALA A 41 -7.49 -12.89 -1.83
CA ALA A 41 -6.14 -12.34 -1.95
C ALA A 41 -6.10 -10.82 -1.82
N ARG A 42 -7.24 -10.14 -1.99
CA ARG A 42 -7.36 -8.68 -1.84
C ARG A 42 -7.09 -8.17 -0.43
N TYR A 43 -7.18 -9.05 0.56
CA TYR A 43 -6.88 -8.74 1.97
C TYR A 43 -5.43 -9.04 2.36
N VAL A 44 -4.59 -9.48 1.41
CA VAL A 44 -3.20 -9.85 1.68
C VAL A 44 -2.27 -8.84 1.01
N GLY A 45 -1.47 -8.15 1.82
CA GLY A 45 -0.37 -7.30 1.35
C GLY A 45 0.97 -7.97 1.61
N LEU A 46 1.85 -7.98 0.60
CA LEU A 46 3.20 -8.53 0.73
C LEU A 46 4.24 -7.44 0.53
N THR A 47 4.92 -7.07 1.60
CA THR A 47 5.97 -6.04 1.58
C THR A 47 7.34 -6.60 1.19
N LEU A 48 8.16 -5.78 0.53
CA LEU A 48 9.57 -6.03 0.23
C LEU A 48 10.28 -4.71 -0.13
N PRO A 49 11.62 -4.64 -0.09
CA PRO A 49 12.53 -5.58 0.56
C PRO A 49 12.53 -5.35 2.08
N ARG A 50 13.42 -6.01 2.82
CA ARG A 50 13.65 -5.70 4.24
C ARG A 50 14.37 -4.35 4.38
N PHE A 51 14.32 -3.77 5.58
CA PHE A 51 15.01 -2.54 5.94
C PHE A 51 15.95 -2.76 7.12
N LEU A 52 16.95 -1.90 7.28
CA LEU A 52 17.95 -2.01 8.32
C LEU A 52 17.33 -1.72 9.69
N GLY A 53 17.42 -2.68 10.62
CA GLY A 53 16.82 -2.58 11.94
C GLY A 53 17.61 -1.74 12.94
N ARG A 54 18.94 -1.78 12.83
CA ARG A 54 19.86 -1.01 13.66
C ARG A 54 21.15 -0.68 12.92
N LEU A 55 21.88 0.31 13.41
CA LEU A 55 23.27 0.50 12.97
C LEU A 55 24.15 -0.63 13.56
N PRO A 56 25.18 -1.08 12.81
CA PRO A 56 26.23 -1.94 13.35
C PRO A 56 26.86 -1.35 14.61
N TYR A 57 27.37 -2.21 15.50
CA TYR A 57 28.12 -1.73 16.66
C TYR A 57 29.49 -1.23 16.23
N HIS A 58 29.76 0.06 16.44
CA HIS A 58 31.06 0.67 16.20
C HIS A 58 31.24 1.86 17.15
N PRO A 59 32.35 1.97 17.90
CA PRO A 59 32.54 3.02 18.91
C PRO A 59 32.55 4.44 18.34
N ALA A 60 32.98 4.60 17.08
CA ALA A 60 33.11 5.91 16.44
C ALA A 60 31.99 6.21 15.43
N ASP A 61 31.44 5.19 14.79
CA ASP A 61 30.63 5.34 13.55
C ASP A 61 29.29 4.57 13.61
N GLY A 62 28.94 4.01 14.77
CA GLY A 62 27.79 3.12 14.93
C GLY A 62 27.18 3.15 16.32
N MET A 63 26.48 2.07 16.70
CA MET A 63 25.96 1.93 18.06
C MET A 63 27.10 1.59 19.03
N THR A 64 27.09 2.19 20.21
CA THR A 64 28.05 1.88 21.27
C THR A 64 27.50 0.80 22.19
N THR A 65 28.40 -0.05 22.69
CA THR A 65 28.10 -1.05 23.71
C THR A 65 28.45 -0.52 25.10
N GLU A 66 27.65 -0.85 26.10
CA GLU A 66 27.97 -0.54 27.51
C GLU A 66 28.96 -1.59 28.07
N GLY A 67 30.02 -1.13 28.73
CA GLY A 67 30.92 -1.97 29.52
C GLY A 67 32.13 -2.58 28.77
N PHE A 68 32.13 -2.62 27.44
CA PHE A 68 33.30 -3.03 26.66
C PHE A 68 33.30 -2.41 25.27
N ASN A 69 34.48 -2.34 24.66
CA ASN A 69 34.66 -1.84 23.31
C ASN A 69 34.39 -2.96 22.28
N TYR A 70 33.24 -2.94 21.62
CA TYR A 70 32.87 -3.89 20.58
C TYR A 70 32.83 -3.23 19.20
N VAL A 71 33.44 -3.91 18.24
CA VAL A 71 33.39 -3.56 16.82
C VAL A 71 32.78 -4.76 16.11
N GLU A 72 31.58 -4.56 15.56
CA GLU A 72 30.90 -5.58 14.76
C GLU A 72 31.63 -5.75 13.43
N ASP A 73 31.84 -6.99 13.02
CA ASP A 73 32.51 -7.33 11.76
C ASP A 73 31.58 -7.06 10.56
N VAL A 74 31.39 -5.79 10.22
CA VAL A 74 30.56 -5.34 9.09
C VAL A 74 31.34 -4.32 8.27
N ASP A 75 31.70 -4.69 7.05
CA ASP A 75 32.51 -3.89 6.12
C ASP A 75 31.68 -3.15 5.06
N GLY A 76 30.35 -3.36 5.06
CA GLY A 76 29.44 -2.82 4.06
C GLY A 76 29.31 -3.66 2.79
N SER A 77 30.19 -4.64 2.57
CA SER A 77 30.19 -5.51 1.39
C SER A 77 29.21 -6.67 1.55
N ASP A 78 29.21 -7.33 2.72
CA ASP A 78 28.32 -8.46 2.99
C ASP A 78 26.98 -7.99 3.58
N HIS A 79 25.91 -8.18 2.81
CA HIS A 79 24.56 -7.82 3.21
C HIS A 79 24.05 -8.71 4.35
N GLN A 80 24.49 -9.96 4.47
CA GLN A 80 23.96 -10.92 5.44
C GLN A 80 24.38 -10.61 6.88
N LYS A 81 25.47 -9.86 7.08
CA LYS A 81 25.94 -9.45 8.40
C LYS A 81 25.11 -8.33 9.03
N TYR A 82 24.28 -7.66 8.24
CA TYR A 82 23.38 -6.61 8.74
C TYR A 82 22.10 -7.20 9.36
N LEU A 83 21.59 -6.54 10.40
CA LEU A 83 20.31 -6.89 11.01
C LEU A 83 19.14 -6.35 10.18
N TRP A 84 18.58 -7.18 9.31
CA TRP A 84 17.42 -6.84 8.49
C TRP A 84 16.09 -7.08 9.20
N CYS A 85 15.24 -6.06 9.20
CA CYS A 85 13.88 -6.07 9.71
C CYS A 85 12.86 -6.19 8.57
N ASN A 86 11.77 -6.90 8.84
CA ASN A 86 10.70 -7.08 7.87
C ASN A 86 9.95 -5.76 7.61
N ALA A 87 9.87 -5.31 6.35
CA ALA A 87 9.16 -4.10 5.95
C ALA A 87 7.66 -4.09 6.28
N ALA A 88 7.06 -5.24 6.61
CA ALA A 88 5.70 -5.29 7.15
C ALA A 88 5.55 -4.42 8.42
N TYR A 89 6.58 -4.34 9.27
CA TYR A 89 6.55 -3.46 10.45
C TYR A 89 6.59 -1.98 10.08
N ALA A 90 7.38 -1.63 9.06
CA ALA A 90 7.40 -0.26 8.55
C ALA A 90 6.05 0.12 7.92
N PHE A 91 5.41 -0.80 7.17
CA PHE A 91 4.08 -0.56 6.62
C PHE A 91 3.01 -0.48 7.72
N ALA A 92 3.06 -1.36 8.73
CA ALA A 92 2.15 -1.34 9.86
C ALA A 92 2.24 -0.01 10.66
N SER A 93 3.44 0.55 10.83
CA SER A 93 3.59 1.86 11.50
C SER A 93 2.93 2.99 10.70
N LYS A 94 2.93 2.91 9.35
CA LYS A 94 2.15 3.84 8.50
C LYS A 94 0.65 3.69 8.70
N LEU A 95 0.15 2.45 8.80
CA LEU A 95 -1.26 2.20 9.11
C LEU A 95 -1.66 2.79 10.47
N THR A 96 -0.83 2.58 11.50
CA THR A 96 -1.07 3.13 12.84
C THR A 96 -1.07 4.65 12.83
N LYS A 97 -0.08 5.27 12.19
CA LYS A 97 0.01 6.73 12.07
C LYS A 97 -1.21 7.32 11.35
N ALA A 98 -1.59 6.75 10.21
CA ALA A 98 -2.76 7.20 9.47
C ALA A 98 -4.06 7.07 10.29
N PHE A 99 -4.20 5.97 11.03
CA PHE A 99 -5.35 5.78 11.91
C PHE A 99 -5.36 6.77 13.09
N GLU A 100 -4.21 7.06 13.68
CA GLU A 100 -4.08 8.03 14.78
C GLU A 100 -4.41 9.46 14.32
N GLU A 101 -3.91 9.86 13.14
CA GLU A 101 -4.08 11.22 12.62
C GLU A 101 -5.47 11.47 12.03
N TYR A 102 -6.05 10.48 11.34
CA TYR A 102 -7.26 10.67 10.53
C TYR A 102 -8.43 9.77 10.93
N GLY A 103 -8.21 8.76 11.78
CA GLY A 103 -9.21 7.72 12.09
C GLY A 103 -9.40 6.68 10.97
N TRP A 104 -8.65 6.79 9.88
CA TRP A 104 -8.74 5.97 8.68
C TRP A 104 -7.36 5.62 8.13
N CYS A 105 -7.20 4.40 7.62
CA CYS A 105 -5.96 3.97 6.97
C CYS A 105 -5.96 4.31 5.46
N ALA A 106 -6.33 5.55 5.11
CA ALA A 106 -6.39 6.01 3.71
C ALA A 106 -5.05 6.62 3.24
N ALA A 107 -4.35 7.33 4.11
CA ALA A 107 -3.08 8.02 3.85
C ALA A 107 -1.88 7.13 4.22
N ILE A 108 -1.61 6.11 3.41
CA ILE A 108 -0.60 5.06 3.72
C ILE A 108 0.40 4.82 2.58
N ARG A 109 0.33 5.63 1.51
CA ARG A 109 1.15 5.50 0.30
C ARG A 109 1.55 6.86 -0.26
N GLY A 110 2.62 6.92 -1.04
CA GLY A 110 3.19 8.13 -1.58
C GLY A 110 4.06 8.88 -0.55
N VAL A 111 5.02 9.68 -1.05
CA VAL A 111 5.93 10.46 -0.21
C VAL A 111 5.15 11.49 0.62
N GLU A 112 4.28 12.26 -0.04
CA GLU A 112 3.41 13.23 0.62
C GLU A 112 2.11 12.59 1.14
N GLY A 113 1.75 11.40 0.64
CA GLY A 113 0.51 10.68 0.94
C GLY A 113 0.51 9.81 2.21
N GLY A 114 1.52 9.97 3.07
CA GLY A 114 1.64 9.24 4.34
C GLY A 114 2.42 7.92 4.26
N GLY A 115 2.99 7.58 3.09
CA GLY A 115 3.82 6.39 2.88
C GLY A 115 5.29 6.54 3.27
N LEU A 116 5.73 7.73 3.70
CA LEU A 116 7.12 8.03 4.05
C LEU A 116 7.53 7.36 5.38
N VAL A 117 8.60 6.59 5.33
CA VAL A 117 9.29 5.96 6.45
C VAL A 117 10.56 6.76 6.73
N GLU A 118 10.56 7.41 7.89
CA GLU A 118 11.62 8.31 8.31
C GLU A 118 12.58 7.63 9.30
N ASN A 119 13.75 8.24 9.49
CA ASN A 119 14.74 7.83 10.49
C ASN A 119 15.23 6.38 10.32
N LEU A 120 15.44 5.93 9.09
CA LEU A 120 16.07 4.63 8.87
C LEU A 120 17.56 4.70 9.23
N PRO A 121 18.14 3.62 9.81
CA PRO A 121 19.56 3.55 10.08
C PRO A 121 20.39 3.75 8.80
N ALA A 122 21.30 4.72 8.85
CA ALA A 122 22.17 5.12 7.74
C ALA A 122 23.63 4.82 8.10
N HIS A 123 24.12 3.63 7.76
CA HIS A 123 25.50 3.23 8.01
C HIS A 123 26.42 3.72 6.90
N THR A 124 27.47 4.46 7.23
CA THR A 124 28.52 4.87 6.29
C THR A 124 29.73 3.96 6.42
N PHE A 125 30.33 3.59 5.31
CA PHE A 125 31.54 2.76 5.27
C PHE A 125 32.52 3.30 4.23
N LYS A 126 33.80 2.96 4.39
CA LYS A 126 34.83 3.31 3.41
C LYS A 126 34.91 2.22 2.36
N THR A 127 34.81 2.61 1.10
CA THR A 127 35.01 1.73 -0.05
C THR A 127 36.51 1.44 -0.26
N ASP A 128 36.82 0.44 -1.08
CA ASP A 128 38.20 0.09 -1.45
C ASP A 128 38.94 1.24 -2.14
N GLU A 129 38.21 2.17 -2.76
CA GLU A 129 38.73 3.39 -3.40
C GLU A 129 38.94 4.55 -2.39
N GLY A 130 38.62 4.33 -1.12
CA GLY A 130 38.77 5.31 -0.04
C GLY A 130 37.61 6.31 0.10
N GLU A 131 36.60 6.22 -0.78
CA GLU A 131 35.39 7.05 -0.70
C GLU A 131 34.45 6.56 0.40
N VAL A 132 33.80 7.52 1.09
CA VAL A 132 32.76 7.21 2.07
C VAL A 132 31.44 6.97 1.34
N ALA A 133 30.97 5.72 1.36
CA ALA A 133 29.69 5.33 0.78
C ALA A 133 28.63 5.14 1.87
N LEU A 134 27.39 5.51 1.56
CA LEU A 134 26.23 5.22 2.39
C LEU A 134 25.68 3.84 2.02
N LYS A 135 25.55 2.96 3.01
CA LYS A 135 24.82 1.71 2.86
C LYS A 135 23.34 2.02 2.68
N CYS A 136 22.72 1.40 1.66
CA CYS A 136 21.29 1.53 1.44
C CYS A 136 20.52 1.03 2.69
N PRO A 137 19.62 1.84 3.28
CA PRO A 137 18.81 1.42 4.43
C PRO A 137 17.81 0.31 4.10
N THR A 138 17.52 0.09 2.82
CA THR A 138 16.82 -1.10 2.31
C THR A 138 17.81 -2.05 1.66
N GLU A 139 17.48 -3.34 1.54
CA GLU A 139 18.43 -4.33 0.99
C GLU A 139 18.92 -4.02 -0.42
N LEU A 140 18.09 -3.32 -1.20
CA LEU A 140 18.45 -2.74 -2.48
C LEU A 140 17.76 -1.39 -2.67
N ALA A 141 18.32 -0.57 -3.56
CA ALA A 141 17.62 0.57 -4.14
C ALA A 141 16.75 0.09 -5.31
N ILE A 142 15.43 0.26 -5.19
CA ILE A 142 14.46 -0.06 -6.24
C ILE A 142 14.31 1.16 -7.15
N THR A 143 14.35 0.95 -8.48
CA THR A 143 14.06 2.02 -9.45
C THR A 143 12.55 2.13 -9.70
N ASP A 144 12.07 3.29 -10.15
CA ASP A 144 10.63 3.51 -10.42
C ASP A 144 10.02 2.46 -11.35
N ARG A 145 10.77 2.05 -12.38
CA ARG A 145 10.35 0.96 -13.27
C ARG A 145 10.13 -0.35 -12.50
N ARG A 146 11.05 -0.71 -11.61
CA ARG A 146 10.97 -1.94 -10.81
C ARG A 146 9.87 -1.87 -9.77
N GLU A 147 9.67 -0.71 -9.16
CA GLU A 147 8.54 -0.42 -8.28
C GLU A 147 7.22 -0.72 -8.99
N LYS A 148 7.04 -0.18 -10.20
CA LYS A 148 5.84 -0.42 -11.00
C LYS A 148 5.66 -1.90 -11.36
N GLU A 149 6.72 -2.57 -11.80
CA GLU A 149 6.68 -4.01 -12.10
C GLU A 149 6.26 -4.84 -10.86
N LEU A 150 6.77 -4.50 -9.67
CA LEU A 150 6.40 -5.15 -8.41
C LEU A 150 4.96 -4.85 -7.99
N SER A 151 4.53 -3.60 -8.14
CA SER A 151 3.17 -3.14 -7.87
C SER A 151 2.14 -3.90 -8.73
N ASP A 152 2.41 -4.04 -10.04
CA ASP A 152 1.56 -4.83 -10.96
C ASP A 152 1.53 -6.32 -10.59
N LEU A 153 2.57 -6.81 -9.91
CA LEU A 153 2.66 -8.17 -9.40
C LEU A 153 2.05 -8.33 -8.00
N GLY A 154 1.45 -7.28 -7.43
CA GLY A 154 0.73 -7.31 -6.16
C GLY A 154 1.65 -7.27 -4.94
N PHE A 155 2.82 -6.64 -5.08
CA PHE A 155 3.76 -6.41 -4.00
C PHE A 155 3.77 -4.95 -3.57
N ILE A 156 4.16 -4.73 -2.31
CA ILE A 156 4.29 -3.41 -1.69
C ILE A 156 5.77 -3.12 -1.52
N SER A 157 6.33 -2.28 -2.38
CA SER A 157 7.75 -1.94 -2.40
C SER A 157 8.07 -0.80 -1.43
N LEU A 158 9.01 -1.04 -0.52
CA LEU A 158 9.68 -0.01 0.26
C LEU A 158 10.86 0.52 -0.56
N VAL A 159 10.72 1.72 -1.11
CA VAL A 159 11.72 2.31 -2.01
C VAL A 159 12.56 3.31 -1.25
N HIS A 160 13.87 3.09 -1.19
CA HIS A 160 14.82 4.03 -0.60
C HIS A 160 14.95 5.31 -1.44
N CYS A 161 14.84 6.46 -0.78
CA CYS A 161 15.11 7.75 -1.38
C CYS A 161 16.63 7.98 -1.43
N LYS A 162 17.21 7.93 -2.64
CA LYS A 162 18.66 8.02 -2.87
C LYS A 162 19.29 9.19 -2.10
N ASN A 163 20.44 8.94 -1.47
CA ASN A 163 21.21 9.91 -0.68
C ASN A 163 20.47 10.48 0.55
N THR A 164 19.41 9.86 1.02
CA THR A 164 18.71 10.24 2.25
C THR A 164 18.58 9.06 3.21
N SER A 165 18.14 9.29 4.44
CA SER A 165 17.78 8.25 5.41
C SER A 165 16.29 7.88 5.36
N TYR A 166 15.60 8.21 4.27
CA TYR A 166 14.17 8.01 4.10
C TYR A 166 13.88 6.91 3.08
N ALA A 167 12.78 6.21 3.26
CA ALA A 167 12.20 5.33 2.25
C ALA A 167 10.69 5.56 2.18
N ALA A 168 10.05 5.22 1.07
CA ALA A 168 8.62 5.42 0.90
C ALA A 168 7.95 4.20 0.27
N PHE A 169 6.72 3.96 0.70
CA PHE A 169 5.79 3.07 -0.01
C PHE A 169 5.03 3.89 -1.05
N PHE A 170 5.32 3.72 -2.34
CA PHE A 170 4.62 4.46 -3.40
C PHE A 170 3.25 3.85 -3.72
N GLY A 171 3.15 2.53 -3.69
CA GLY A 171 1.91 1.77 -3.83
C GLY A 171 1.55 0.96 -2.58
N ALA A 172 0.28 0.56 -2.50
CA ALA A 172 -0.24 -0.34 -1.49
C ALA A 172 -1.11 -1.42 -2.14
N GLN A 173 -0.57 -2.11 -3.15
CA GLN A 173 -1.28 -3.18 -3.85
C GLN A 173 -1.42 -4.42 -2.96
N SER A 174 -2.57 -5.06 -3.04
CA SER A 174 -2.77 -6.40 -2.51
C SER A 174 -2.19 -7.45 -3.45
N ALA A 175 -2.09 -8.69 -2.98
CA ALA A 175 -1.66 -9.82 -3.78
C ALA A 175 -2.65 -10.14 -4.92
N GLN A 176 -3.90 -9.66 -4.86
CA GLN A 176 -4.92 -9.95 -5.86
C GLN A 176 -4.50 -9.45 -7.24
N LYS A 177 -4.67 -10.31 -8.24
CA LYS A 177 -4.59 -9.92 -9.65
C LYS A 177 -5.96 -9.42 -10.10
N ALA A 178 -6.06 -8.13 -10.40
CA ALA A 178 -7.30 -7.53 -10.90
C ALA A 178 -7.77 -8.26 -12.18
N LYS A 179 -9.03 -8.71 -12.18
CA LYS A 179 -9.66 -9.38 -13.32
C LYS A 179 -9.93 -8.37 -14.43
N LYS A 180 -9.72 -8.81 -15.67
CA LYS A 180 -10.06 -8.04 -16.87
C LYS A 180 -11.45 -8.44 -17.37
N TYR A 181 -12.26 -7.43 -17.64
CA TYR A 181 -13.62 -7.50 -18.15
C TYR A 181 -13.72 -6.71 -19.46
N ASN A 182 -14.80 -6.95 -20.20
CA ASN A 182 -15.09 -6.21 -21.44
C ASN A 182 -15.55 -4.77 -21.18
N ASN A 183 -16.00 -4.47 -19.95
CA ASN A 183 -16.49 -3.16 -19.54
C ASN A 183 -15.42 -2.40 -18.75
N GLU A 184 -15.12 -1.16 -19.15
CA GLU A 184 -14.17 -0.27 -18.49
C GLU A 184 -14.54 0.01 -17.04
N ALA A 185 -15.83 0.20 -16.72
CA ALA A 185 -16.29 0.42 -15.35
C ALA A 185 -16.03 -0.80 -14.45
N ALA A 186 -16.18 -2.01 -15.00
CA ALA A 186 -15.88 -3.23 -14.26
C ALA A 186 -14.37 -3.40 -14.03
N ASN A 187 -13.54 -3.00 -15.01
CA ASN A 187 -12.08 -2.98 -14.87
C ASN A 187 -11.64 -1.99 -13.79
N ALA A 188 -12.21 -0.78 -13.76
CA ALA A 188 -11.92 0.21 -12.72
C ALA A 188 -12.25 -0.33 -11.33
N ASN A 189 -13.42 -0.97 -11.16
CA ASN A 189 -13.81 -1.58 -9.89
C ASN A 189 -12.87 -2.72 -9.45
N ALA A 190 -12.39 -3.52 -10.41
CA ALA A 190 -11.44 -4.60 -10.13
C ALA A 190 -10.09 -4.06 -9.64
N VAL A 191 -9.60 -2.97 -10.23
CA VAL A 191 -8.36 -2.29 -9.82
C VAL A 191 -8.52 -1.63 -8.45
N LEU A 192 -9.63 -0.95 -8.19
CA LEU A 192 -9.91 -0.37 -6.86
C LEU A 192 -9.94 -1.45 -5.78
N SER A 193 -10.48 -2.64 -6.11
CA SER A 193 -10.56 -3.76 -5.18
C SER A 193 -9.21 -4.42 -4.88
N SER A 194 -8.21 -4.27 -5.76
CA SER A 194 -6.86 -4.80 -5.51
C SER A 194 -5.98 -3.85 -4.69
N GLN A 195 -6.47 -2.68 -4.29
CA GLN A 195 -5.71 -1.65 -3.59
C GLN A 195 -6.08 -1.59 -2.10
N LEU A 196 -5.08 -1.77 -1.22
CA LEU A 196 -5.32 -1.97 0.20
C LEU A 196 -5.87 -0.72 0.90
N GLN A 197 -5.49 0.49 0.48
CA GLN A 197 -5.99 1.72 1.09
C GLN A 197 -7.53 1.81 0.99
N TYR A 198 -8.12 1.31 -0.10
CA TYR A 198 -9.57 1.24 -0.26
C TYR A 198 -10.17 0.06 0.50
N ILE A 199 -9.51 -1.09 0.50
CA ILE A 199 -9.94 -2.25 1.30
C ILE A 199 -9.98 -1.93 2.79
N PHE A 200 -9.03 -1.16 3.32
CA PHE A 200 -9.06 -0.72 4.72
C PHE A 200 -10.25 0.19 5.01
N ALA A 201 -10.55 1.15 4.13
CA ALA A 201 -11.71 2.03 4.27
C ALA A 201 -13.03 1.22 4.27
N VAL A 202 -13.20 0.32 3.31
CA VAL A 202 -14.39 -0.56 3.23
C VAL A 202 -14.49 -1.47 4.46
N SER A 203 -13.38 -2.05 4.91
CA SER A 203 -13.36 -2.94 6.09
C SER A 203 -13.75 -2.18 7.36
N ARG A 204 -13.29 -0.93 7.52
CA ARG A 204 -13.64 -0.09 8.66
C ARG A 204 -15.14 0.25 8.68
N ILE A 205 -15.72 0.57 7.52
CA ILE A 205 -17.17 0.78 7.39
C ILE A 205 -17.94 -0.49 7.75
N ALA A 206 -17.47 -1.65 7.27
CA ALA A 206 -18.09 -2.94 7.61
C ALA A 206 -18.04 -3.22 9.12
N HIS A 207 -16.94 -2.90 9.80
CA HIS A 207 -16.84 -3.02 11.27
C HIS A 207 -17.86 -2.14 11.99
N TYR A 208 -18.00 -0.87 11.58
CA TYR A 208 -19.00 0.05 12.15
C TYR A 208 -20.43 -0.44 11.89
N MET A 209 -20.77 -0.78 10.65
CA MET A 209 -22.09 -1.28 10.30
C MET A 209 -22.44 -2.53 11.10
N LYS A 210 -21.48 -3.46 11.26
CA LYS A 210 -21.68 -4.68 12.06
C LYS A 210 -21.96 -4.36 13.54
N ALA A 211 -21.20 -3.44 14.14
CA ALA A 211 -21.38 -3.05 15.53
C ALA A 211 -22.72 -2.32 15.75
N MET A 212 -23.01 -1.30 14.95
CA MET A 212 -24.25 -0.52 15.06
C MET A 212 -25.49 -1.37 14.84
N MET A 213 -25.48 -2.23 13.80
CA MET A 213 -26.65 -3.05 13.49
C MET A 213 -26.87 -4.16 14.51
N ARG A 214 -25.81 -4.65 15.16
CA ARG A 214 -25.93 -5.62 16.26
C ARG A 214 -26.75 -5.04 17.41
N ASP A 215 -26.51 -3.79 17.77
CA ASP A 215 -27.20 -3.13 18.89
C ASP A 215 -28.66 -2.75 18.54
N LYS A 216 -29.01 -2.75 17.24
CA LYS A 216 -30.37 -2.52 16.75
C LYS A 216 -31.21 -3.80 16.61
N ILE A 217 -30.62 -4.98 16.79
CA ILE A 217 -31.37 -6.25 16.75
C ILE A 217 -32.43 -6.25 17.85
N GLY A 218 -33.69 -6.53 17.48
CA GLY A 218 -34.84 -6.52 18.39
C GLY A 218 -35.62 -5.20 18.40
N SER A 219 -35.16 -4.16 17.69
CA SER A 219 -35.97 -2.95 17.48
C SER A 219 -37.05 -3.18 16.41
N PHE A 220 -38.20 -2.51 16.58
CA PHE A 220 -39.26 -2.47 15.56
C PHE A 220 -38.85 -1.49 14.44
N ALA A 221 -38.11 -1.98 13.44
CA ALA A 221 -37.67 -1.18 12.31
C ALA A 221 -38.04 -1.87 10.99
N ALA A 222 -38.71 -1.15 10.07
CA ALA A 222 -38.91 -1.58 8.70
C ALA A 222 -37.63 -1.40 7.88
N ALA A 223 -37.56 -2.02 6.69
CA ALA A 223 -36.38 -1.92 5.80
C ALA A 223 -36.00 -0.45 5.48
N SER A 224 -36.98 0.40 5.19
CA SER A 224 -36.77 1.84 4.91
C SER A 224 -36.15 2.59 6.09
N ASN A 225 -36.59 2.31 7.32
CA ASN A 225 -36.01 2.92 8.51
C ASN A 225 -34.53 2.54 8.70
N VAL A 226 -34.17 1.29 8.38
CA VAL A 226 -32.77 0.82 8.43
C VAL A 226 -31.95 1.48 7.33
N GLU A 227 -32.51 1.59 6.12
CA GLU A 227 -31.88 2.27 4.99
C GLU A 227 -31.56 3.74 5.31
N ASP A 228 -32.56 4.50 5.79
CA ASP A 228 -32.40 5.91 6.16
C ASP A 228 -31.37 6.09 7.28
N TYR A 229 -31.38 5.19 8.25
CA TYR A 229 -30.43 5.23 9.37
C TYR A 229 -28.98 5.01 8.89
N LEU A 230 -28.75 3.99 8.06
CA LEU A 230 -27.42 3.67 7.55
C LEU A 230 -26.91 4.76 6.60
N ASN A 231 -27.76 5.28 5.71
CA ASN A 231 -27.37 6.37 4.81
C ASN A 231 -27.03 7.64 5.58
N ARG A 232 -27.84 8.05 6.57
CA ARG A 232 -27.58 9.24 7.39
C ARG A 232 -26.26 9.14 8.15
N TRP A 233 -25.94 7.96 8.68
CA TRP A 233 -24.65 7.73 9.33
C TRP A 233 -23.50 7.80 8.32
N LEU A 234 -23.64 7.17 7.15
CA LEU A 234 -22.59 7.09 6.14
C LEU A 234 -22.24 8.47 5.55
N THR A 235 -23.22 9.36 5.41
CA THR A 235 -23.01 10.76 4.97
C THR A 235 -21.98 11.51 5.81
N GLN A 236 -21.78 11.14 7.09
CA GLN A 236 -20.79 11.77 7.97
C GLN A 236 -19.35 11.57 7.49
N TYR A 237 -19.10 10.58 6.63
CA TYR A 237 -17.78 10.25 6.09
C TYR A 237 -17.63 10.61 4.60
N VAL A 238 -18.62 11.31 4.04
CA VAL A 238 -18.63 11.74 2.64
C VAL A 238 -18.17 13.18 2.52
N LEU A 239 -17.16 13.43 1.69
CA LEU A 239 -16.68 14.77 1.39
C LEU A 239 -17.03 15.14 -0.05
N LEU A 240 -17.79 16.23 -0.20
CA LEU A 240 -18.32 16.65 -1.50
C LEU A 240 -17.39 17.59 -2.29
N ASP A 241 -16.37 18.14 -1.64
CA ASP A 241 -15.43 19.08 -2.23
C ASP A 241 -14.24 18.34 -2.87
N ASP A 242 -14.14 18.42 -4.20
CA ASP A 242 -13.04 17.83 -4.96
C ASP A 242 -11.72 18.59 -4.79
N ASN A 243 -11.77 19.87 -4.40
CA ASN A 243 -10.59 20.71 -4.18
C ASN A 243 -10.05 20.65 -2.75
N ALA A 244 -10.68 19.84 -1.89
CA ALA A 244 -10.25 19.66 -0.51
C ALA A 244 -8.80 19.16 -0.42
N SER A 245 -8.14 19.53 0.67
CA SER A 245 -6.76 19.12 0.93
C SER A 245 -6.63 17.60 1.11
N GLN A 246 -5.40 17.10 0.98
CA GLN A 246 -5.13 15.68 1.19
C GLN A 246 -5.54 15.22 2.61
N ASP A 247 -5.28 16.05 3.62
CA ASP A 247 -5.66 15.75 5.00
C ASP A 247 -7.19 15.64 5.17
N GLN A 248 -7.93 16.56 4.55
CA GLN A 248 -9.40 16.50 4.57
C GLN A 248 -9.92 15.23 3.89
N LYS A 249 -9.37 14.88 2.72
CA LYS A 249 -9.72 13.64 1.99
C LYS A 249 -9.30 12.38 2.77
N ALA A 250 -8.27 12.44 3.61
CA ALA A 250 -7.87 11.34 4.48
C ALA A 250 -8.82 11.16 5.68
N GLN A 251 -9.35 12.27 6.24
CA GLN A 251 -10.35 12.24 7.32
C GLN A 251 -11.74 11.77 6.81
N PHE A 252 -12.07 12.08 5.56
CA PHE A 252 -13.32 11.74 4.91
C PHE A 252 -13.05 10.92 3.64
N PRO A 253 -12.88 9.59 3.75
CA PRO A 253 -12.35 8.78 2.66
C PRO A 253 -13.31 8.56 1.49
N LEU A 254 -14.60 8.88 1.65
CA LEU A 254 -15.63 8.64 0.64
C LEU A 254 -15.99 9.92 -0.12
N ARG A 255 -16.09 9.81 -1.44
CA ARG A 255 -16.63 10.86 -2.32
C ARG A 255 -18.15 10.78 -2.42
N GLU A 256 -18.67 9.56 -2.52
CA GLU A 256 -20.08 9.22 -2.63
C GLU A 256 -20.33 7.89 -1.93
N ALA A 257 -21.51 7.74 -1.33
CA ALA A 257 -21.89 6.51 -0.65
C ALA A 257 -23.40 6.34 -0.62
N SER A 258 -23.88 5.10 -0.77
CA SER A 258 -25.30 4.77 -0.60
C SER A 258 -25.47 3.35 -0.07
N VAL A 259 -26.55 3.12 0.67
CA VAL A 259 -26.95 1.80 1.15
C VAL A 259 -28.38 1.54 0.69
N GLN A 260 -28.63 0.36 0.16
CA GLN A 260 -29.96 -0.13 -0.22
C GLN A 260 -30.33 -1.32 0.66
N VAL A 261 -31.50 -1.28 1.29
CA VAL A 261 -31.96 -2.33 2.21
C VAL A 261 -33.26 -2.93 1.69
N SER A 262 -33.27 -4.25 1.54
CA SER A 262 -34.42 -5.02 1.07
C SER A 262 -34.80 -6.11 2.06
N GLU A 263 -36.08 -6.45 2.11
CA GLU A 263 -36.56 -7.61 2.87
C GLU A 263 -36.15 -8.92 2.19
N VAL A 264 -35.80 -9.92 2.99
CA VAL A 264 -35.52 -11.26 2.49
C VAL A 264 -36.85 -12.04 2.39
N PRO A 265 -37.29 -12.43 1.18
CA PRO A 265 -38.54 -13.16 1.02
C PRO A 265 -38.56 -14.44 1.87
N GLY A 266 -39.69 -14.66 2.55
CA GLY A 266 -39.88 -15.84 3.41
C GLY A 266 -39.18 -15.76 4.79
N ARG A 267 -38.55 -14.63 5.15
CA ARG A 267 -37.93 -14.43 6.46
C ARG A 267 -38.28 -13.05 7.04
N PRO A 268 -39.43 -12.92 7.73
CA PRO A 268 -39.83 -11.67 8.37
C PRO A 268 -38.78 -11.16 9.36
N GLY A 269 -38.48 -9.86 9.32
CA GLY A 269 -37.47 -9.22 10.17
C GLY A 269 -36.01 -9.46 9.74
N VAL A 270 -35.78 -10.14 8.60
CA VAL A 270 -34.44 -10.32 8.02
C VAL A 270 -34.31 -9.41 6.80
N TYR A 271 -33.30 -8.55 6.83
CA TYR A 271 -33.00 -7.61 5.75
C TYR A 271 -31.66 -7.94 5.08
N ARG A 272 -31.56 -7.62 3.79
CA ARG A 272 -30.33 -7.62 3.01
C ARG A 272 -29.96 -6.18 2.71
N ALA A 273 -28.77 -5.76 3.16
CA ALA A 273 -28.19 -4.47 2.82
C ALA A 273 -27.11 -4.63 1.74
N VAL A 274 -27.13 -3.74 0.75
CA VAL A 274 -26.08 -3.59 -0.27
C VAL A 274 -25.54 -2.17 -0.18
N SER A 275 -24.25 -2.04 0.13
CA SER A 275 -23.59 -0.73 0.28
C SER A 275 -22.71 -0.45 -0.93
N PHE A 276 -22.91 0.70 -1.55
CA PHE A 276 -22.07 1.24 -2.63
C PHE A 276 -21.20 2.35 -2.07
N LEU A 277 -19.89 2.18 -2.15
CA LEU A 277 -18.89 3.07 -1.55
C LEU A 277 -17.93 3.52 -2.65
N ARG A 278 -17.88 4.82 -2.93
CA ARG A 278 -16.95 5.41 -3.88
C ARG A 278 -15.91 6.23 -3.12
N PRO A 279 -14.65 5.79 -3.05
CA PRO A 279 -13.60 6.53 -2.37
C PRO A 279 -13.09 7.72 -3.19
N HIS A 280 -12.32 8.60 -2.57
CA HIS A 280 -11.49 9.55 -3.31
C HIS A 280 -10.34 8.83 -4.03
N PHE A 281 -10.14 9.15 -5.30
CA PHE A 281 -9.05 8.57 -6.08
C PHE A 281 -7.72 9.21 -5.72
N GLN A 282 -6.69 8.37 -5.57
CA GLN A 282 -5.30 8.80 -5.42
C GLN A 282 -4.61 8.72 -6.77
N LEU A 283 -3.68 9.63 -7.03
CA LEU A 283 -2.90 9.63 -8.28
C LEU A 283 -2.02 8.38 -8.34
N ASP A 284 -2.12 7.62 -9.43
CA ASP A 284 -1.37 6.37 -9.62
C ASP A 284 -0.32 6.50 -10.72
N GLU A 285 -0.69 7.03 -11.90
CA GLU A 285 0.21 7.22 -13.04
C GLU A 285 -0.13 8.50 -13.81
N LEU A 286 0.90 9.16 -14.36
CA LEU A 286 0.75 10.30 -15.26
C LEU A 286 1.69 10.14 -16.46
N SER A 287 1.11 9.92 -17.65
CA SER A 287 1.88 9.92 -18.90
C SER A 287 1.91 11.32 -19.52
N VAL A 288 3.09 11.95 -19.60
CA VAL A 288 3.25 13.28 -20.18
C VAL A 288 3.84 13.18 -21.59
N SER A 289 3.16 13.71 -22.59
CA SER A 289 3.72 13.89 -23.94
C SER A 289 4.06 15.37 -24.18
N LEU A 290 5.35 15.69 -24.22
CA LEU A 290 5.81 17.04 -24.55
C LEU A 290 5.95 17.18 -26.07
N ARG A 291 5.31 18.20 -26.64
CA ARG A 291 5.41 18.52 -28.07
C ARG A 291 5.92 19.94 -28.23
N LEU A 292 7.02 20.10 -28.95
CA LEU A 292 7.49 21.41 -29.36
C LEU A 292 6.63 21.87 -30.54
N VAL A 293 5.93 22.98 -30.38
CA VAL A 293 5.06 23.56 -31.41
C VAL A 293 5.46 25.01 -31.64
N ALA A 294 5.46 25.45 -32.91
CA ALA A 294 5.78 26.83 -33.26
C ALA A 294 4.66 27.81 -32.84
N GLU A 295 3.41 27.33 -32.83
CA GLU A 295 2.25 28.00 -32.26
C GLU A 295 1.46 27.00 -31.43
N LEU A 296 0.96 27.43 -30.27
CA LEU A 296 0.12 26.58 -29.42
C LEU A 296 -1.17 26.23 -30.19
N PRO A 297 -1.53 24.94 -30.31
CA PRO A 297 -2.78 24.56 -30.96
C PRO A 297 -3.95 25.21 -30.23
N GLN A 298 -4.89 25.80 -30.98
CA GLN A 298 -6.10 26.38 -30.40
C GLN A 298 -6.86 25.28 -29.64
N SER A 299 -7.30 25.58 -28.42
CA SER A 299 -8.04 24.64 -27.57
C SER A 299 -9.28 24.16 -28.32
N THR A 300 -9.23 22.93 -28.82
CA THR A 300 -10.41 22.28 -29.37
C THR A 300 -11.20 21.73 -28.18
N SER A 301 -12.05 22.58 -27.61
CA SER A 301 -13.03 22.17 -26.61
C SER A 301 -14.06 21.27 -27.29
N ALA A 302 -14.08 19.99 -26.94
CA ALA A 302 -15.18 19.07 -27.22
C ALA A 302 -15.48 18.27 -25.94
#